data_AF-A0A1Z9GRW8-F1
#
_entry.id   AF-A0A1Z9GRW8-F1
#
_cell.length_a   1.000
_cell.length_b   1.000
_cell.length_c   1.000
_cell.angle_alpha   90.00
_cell.angle_beta   90.00
_cell.angle_gamma   90.00
#
_symmetry.space_group_name_H-M   'P 1'
#
loop_
_entity.id
_entity.type
_entity.pdbx_description
1 polymer ?
#
loop_
_entity_poly.entity_id
_entity_poly.type
_entity_poly.pdbx_seq_one_letter_code
_entity_poly.pdbx_strand_id
1 'polypeptide(L)'
;MTELPVKVRMPPMLYTDMSGQKWAVSGANWVAVPETATLDSIDDYMVYMPWTSPKPSLVSQSWLVKGSKGNEYNVTVTDGLWSCTCAGFGFRRKCRHIKEIKESIK
;
A
#
# COMPACT_ATOMS: atom_id res chain seq x y z
N MET A 1 -8.29 26.08 -15.57
CA MET A 1 -6.81 26.08 -15.58
C MET A 1 -6.37 25.00 -14.62
N THR A 2 -5.73 23.94 -15.11
CA THR A 2 -5.26 22.83 -14.27
C THR A 2 -4.06 23.31 -13.46
N GLU A 3 -4.11 23.19 -12.14
CA GLU A 3 -2.98 23.53 -11.27
C GLU A 3 -1.85 22.54 -11.51
N LEU A 4 -0.73 23.02 -12.05
CA LEU A 4 0.48 22.23 -12.25
C LEU A 4 1.33 22.23 -10.97
N PRO A 5 2.05 21.12 -10.68
CA PRO A 5 2.10 19.87 -11.45
C PRO A 5 0.95 18.91 -11.11
N VAL A 6 0.46 18.18 -12.11
CA VAL A 6 -0.60 17.17 -11.91
C VAL A 6 -0.03 15.93 -11.24
N LYS A 7 -0.61 15.52 -10.11
CA LYS A 7 -0.20 14.31 -9.39
C LYS A 7 -0.83 13.08 -10.01
N VAL A 8 0.00 12.11 -10.42
CA VAL A 8 -0.46 10.94 -11.18
C VAL A 8 -0.03 9.62 -10.53
N ARG A 9 -0.81 8.55 -10.76
CA ARG A 9 -0.57 7.21 -10.20
C ARG A 9 0.17 6.26 -11.13
N MET A 10 0.31 6.65 -12.39
CA MET A 10 1.07 5.92 -13.39
C MET A 10 2.23 6.80 -13.85
N PRO A 11 3.43 6.25 -14.08
CA PRO A 11 4.55 7.01 -14.61
C PRO A 11 4.12 7.76 -15.88
N PRO A 12 4.33 9.08 -15.93
CA PRO A 12 3.94 9.86 -17.10
C PRO A 12 4.86 9.52 -18.28
N MET A 13 4.31 9.65 -19.50
CA MET A 13 5.06 9.49 -20.74
C MET A 13 5.04 10.78 -21.56
N LEU A 14 6.07 10.96 -22.38
CA LEU A 14 6.06 11.97 -23.44
C LEU A 14 5.44 11.38 -24.70
N TYR A 15 4.41 12.04 -25.20
CA TYR A 15 3.78 11.75 -26.48
C TYR A 15 3.97 12.94 -27.41
N THR A 16 4.37 12.71 -28.66
CA THR A 16 4.43 13.75 -29.69
C THR A 16 3.36 13.45 -30.73
N ASP A 17 2.47 14.40 -30.97
CA ASP A 17 1.42 14.22 -31.98
C ASP A 17 1.93 14.48 -33.41
N MET A 18 1.05 14.28 -34.39
CA MET A 18 1.37 14.47 -35.81
C MET A 18 1.64 15.94 -36.19
N SER A 19 1.30 16.89 -35.31
CA SER A 19 1.60 18.32 -35.50
C SER A 19 2.93 18.75 -34.87
N GLY A 20 3.61 17.83 -34.17
CA GLY A 20 4.87 18.09 -33.47
C GLY A 20 4.69 18.62 -32.03
N GLN A 21 3.46 18.78 -31.56
CA GLN A 21 3.22 19.20 -30.17
C GLN A 21 3.52 18.04 -29.22
N LYS A 22 4.28 18.32 -28.16
CA LYS A 22 4.58 17.37 -27.09
C LYS A 22 3.58 17.43 -25.95
N TRP A 23 3.28 16.27 -25.38
CA TRP A 23 2.32 16.06 -24.31
C TRP A 23 2.92 15.20 -23.21
N ALA A 24 2.79 15.63 -21.96
CA ALA A 24 2.92 14.77 -20.80
C ALA A 24 1.59 14.05 -20.58
N VAL A 25 1.61 12.72 -20.56
CA VAL A 25 0.39 11.90 -20.51
C VAL A 25 0.49 10.88 -19.38
N SER A 26 -0.55 10.81 -18.55
CA SER A 26 -0.74 9.74 -17.57
C SER A 26 -2.23 9.49 -17.36
N GLY A 27 -2.72 8.38 -17.93
CA GLY A 27 -4.14 8.03 -17.94
C GLY A 27 -4.98 9.08 -18.67
N ALA A 28 -5.94 9.68 -17.96
CA ALA A 28 -6.80 10.74 -18.48
C ALA A 28 -6.17 12.14 -18.39
N ASN A 29 -5.00 12.28 -17.76
CA ASN A 29 -4.33 13.58 -17.67
C ASN A 29 -3.46 13.79 -18.90
N TRP A 30 -3.70 14.90 -19.60
CA TRP A 30 -2.95 15.34 -20.77
C TRP A 30 -2.54 16.79 -20.54
N VAL A 31 -1.24 17.05 -20.47
CA VAL A 31 -0.68 18.38 -20.25
C VAL A 31 0.24 18.70 -21.42
N ALA A 32 0.00 19.83 -22.10
CA ALA A 32 0.89 20.30 -23.15
C ALA A 32 2.25 20.70 -22.55
N VAL A 33 3.33 20.21 -23.14
CA VAL A 33 4.71 20.50 -22.69
C VAL A 33 5.51 21.08 -23.85
N PRO A 34 6.55 21.89 -23.57
CA PRO A 34 7.39 22.44 -24.63
C PRO A 34 8.10 21.33 -25.40
N GLU A 35 8.48 21.64 -26.65
CA GLU A 35 9.21 20.70 -27.51
C GLU A 35 10.56 20.27 -26.90
N THR A 36 11.17 21.11 -26.07
CA THR A 36 12.43 20.81 -25.37
C THR A 36 12.25 19.89 -24.17
N ALA A 37 11.01 19.58 -23.75
CA ALA A 37 10.76 18.72 -22.62
C ALA A 37 11.31 17.30 -22.85
N THR A 38 12.01 16.80 -21.85
CA THR A 38 12.51 15.42 -21.77
C THR A 38 11.78 14.68 -20.64
N LEU A 39 11.95 13.35 -20.57
CA LEU A 39 11.38 12.58 -19.47
C LEU A 39 11.94 13.01 -18.11
N ASP A 40 13.17 13.53 -18.05
CA ASP A 40 13.79 14.03 -16.83
C ASP A 40 13.17 15.35 -16.35
N SER A 41 12.63 16.17 -17.27
CA SER A 41 11.98 17.45 -16.96
C SER A 41 10.45 17.35 -16.86
N ILE A 42 9.89 16.14 -16.92
CA ILE A 42 8.44 15.95 -16.95
C ILE A 42 7.79 16.19 -15.58
N ASP A 43 8.57 16.07 -14.49
CA ASP A 43 8.10 16.25 -13.11
C ASP A 43 7.61 17.68 -12.82
N ASP A 44 8.07 18.68 -13.59
CA ASP A 44 7.57 20.06 -13.54
C ASP A 44 6.09 20.17 -13.98
N TYR A 45 5.61 19.18 -14.74
CA TYR A 45 4.25 19.13 -15.29
C TYR A 45 3.42 18.00 -14.68
N MET A 46 4.03 16.84 -14.42
CA MET A 46 3.37 15.65 -13.87
C MET A 46 4.27 14.93 -12.88
N VAL A 47 3.81 14.86 -11.61
CA VAL A 47 4.55 14.14 -10.57
C VAL A 47 4.00 12.74 -10.40
N TYR A 48 4.84 11.73 -10.63
CA TYR A 48 4.50 10.34 -10.35
C TYR A 48 4.50 10.06 -8.84
N MET A 49 3.33 9.70 -8.31
CA MET A 49 3.12 9.27 -6.92
C MET A 49 2.75 7.78 -6.89
N PRO A 50 3.75 6.87 -6.80
CA PRO A 50 3.49 5.45 -6.72
C PRO A 50 2.58 5.14 -5.53
N TRP A 51 1.76 4.11 -5.68
CA TRP A 51 1.07 3.57 -4.51
C TRP A 51 2.11 2.91 -3.61
N THR A 52 2.27 3.45 -2.41
CA THR A 52 3.08 2.85 -1.36
C THR A 52 2.14 2.22 -0.34
N SER A 53 2.16 0.89 -0.23
CA SER A 53 1.59 0.23 0.95
C SER A 53 2.28 0.81 2.19
N PRO A 54 1.54 1.13 3.27
CA PRO A 54 2.21 1.33 4.54
C PRO A 54 3.05 0.09 4.83
N LYS A 55 4.35 0.28 5.08
CA LYS A 55 5.20 -0.81 5.57
C LYS A 55 4.57 -1.31 6.87
N PRO A 56 4.35 -2.63 7.04
CA PRO A 56 3.82 -3.15 8.30
C PRO A 56 4.74 -2.67 9.43
N SER A 57 4.17 -2.14 10.52
CA SER A 57 5.01 -1.55 11.55
C SER A 57 5.89 -2.59 12.22
N LEU A 58 7.01 -2.11 12.80
CA LEU A 58 7.92 -2.94 13.57
C LEU A 58 7.33 -3.39 14.92
N VAL A 59 6.17 -2.84 15.33
CA VAL A 59 5.51 -3.22 16.59
C VAL A 59 4.69 -4.48 16.34
N SER A 60 5.41 -5.60 16.34
CA SER A 60 4.81 -6.93 16.35
C SER A 60 5.09 -7.62 17.68
N GLN A 61 4.05 -8.14 18.32
CA GLN A 61 4.18 -9.04 19.46
C GLN A 61 3.64 -10.41 19.06
N SER A 62 4.29 -11.46 19.54
CA SER A 62 3.93 -12.85 19.24
C SER A 62 3.96 -13.72 20.48
N TRP A 63 2.99 -14.61 20.61
CA TRP A 63 2.87 -15.55 21.72
C TRP A 63 2.58 -16.96 21.19
N LEU A 64 3.33 -17.94 21.70
CA LEU A 64 3.01 -19.35 21.52
C LEU A 64 1.99 -19.78 22.57
N VAL A 65 0.88 -20.34 22.11
CA VAL A 65 -0.22 -20.80 22.97
C VAL A 65 -0.50 -22.28 22.70
N LYS A 66 -0.77 -23.03 23.77
CA LYS A 66 -1.18 -24.42 23.66
C LYS A 66 -2.69 -24.52 23.46
N GLY A 67 -3.07 -25.24 22.41
CA GLY A 67 -4.44 -25.62 22.11
C GLY A 67 -4.91 -26.78 22.97
N SER A 68 -6.24 -26.97 23.00
CA SER A 68 -6.89 -28.00 23.82
C SER A 68 -6.46 -29.43 23.54
N LYS A 69 -5.85 -29.71 22.38
CA LYS A 69 -5.37 -31.05 21.99
C LYS A 69 -3.84 -31.17 22.04
N GLY A 70 -3.15 -30.23 22.70
CA GLY A 70 -1.69 -30.20 22.79
C GLY A 70 -0.98 -29.53 21.60
N ASN A 71 -1.71 -29.13 20.56
CA ASN A 71 -1.14 -28.39 19.42
C ASN A 71 -0.70 -26.99 19.82
N GLU A 72 0.42 -26.51 19.30
CA GLU A 72 0.88 -25.14 19.53
C GLU A 72 0.41 -24.22 18.39
N TYR A 73 -0.07 -23.03 18.76
CA TYR A 73 -0.50 -22.00 17.83
C TYR A 73 0.26 -20.70 18.11
N ASN A 74 0.50 -19.93 17.07
CA ASN A 74 1.13 -18.61 17.18
C ASN A 74 0.03 -17.55 17.11
N VAL A 75 -0.03 -16.70 18.13
CA VAL A 75 -0.87 -15.49 18.16
C VAL A 75 0.05 -14.31 17.91
N THR A 76 -0.27 -13.49 16.92
CA THR A 76 0.49 -12.26 16.63
C THR A 76 -0.43 -11.06 16.68
N VAL A 77 0.12 -9.91 17.07
CA VAL A 77 -0.51 -8.61 16.89
C VAL A 77 0.46 -7.68 16.17
N THR A 78 0.00 -7.06 15.09
CA THR A 78 0.74 -6.06 14.33
C THR A 78 -0.19 -4.89 14.10
N ASP A 79 0.16 -3.68 14.51
CA ASP A 79 -0.68 -2.47 14.34
C ASP A 79 -2.12 -2.64 14.88
N GLY A 80 -2.26 -3.35 16.00
CA GLY A 80 -3.58 -3.65 16.59
C GLY A 80 -4.39 -4.73 15.85
N LEU A 81 -3.89 -5.25 14.73
CA LEU A 81 -4.47 -6.39 14.02
C LEU A 81 -4.00 -7.70 14.64
N TRP A 82 -4.94 -8.45 15.19
CA TRP A 82 -4.68 -9.74 15.82
C TRP A 82 -4.83 -10.88 14.81
N SER A 83 -3.85 -11.78 14.79
CA SER A 83 -3.87 -13.00 13.99
C SER A 83 -3.54 -14.20 14.86
N CYS A 84 -4.10 -15.36 14.51
CA CYS A 84 -3.77 -16.62 15.17
C CYS A 84 -3.75 -17.76 14.16
N THR A 85 -2.75 -18.64 14.23
CA THR A 85 -2.61 -19.78 13.30
C THR A 85 -3.58 -20.94 13.57
N CYS A 86 -4.45 -20.83 14.58
CA CYS A 86 -5.41 -21.88 14.90
C CYS A 86 -6.56 -21.97 13.88
N ALA A 87 -7.09 -23.18 13.68
CA ALA A 87 -8.21 -23.42 12.77
C ALA A 87 -9.44 -22.55 13.08
N GLY A 88 -9.74 -22.31 14.37
CA GLY A 88 -10.86 -21.46 14.78
C GLY A 88 -10.75 -20.02 14.25
N PHE A 89 -9.54 -19.46 14.22
CA PHE A 89 -9.29 -18.15 13.62
C PHE A 89 -9.38 -18.20 12.09
N GLY A 90 -8.89 -19.27 11.46
CA GLY A 90 -9.03 -19.50 10.03
C GLY A 90 -10.50 -19.47 9.55
N PHE A 91 -11.40 -20.15 10.27
CA PHE A 91 -12.81 -20.25 9.88
C PHE A 91 -13.66 -19.04 10.29
N ARG A 92 -13.40 -18.44 11.46
CA ARG A 92 -14.32 -17.44 12.07
C ARG A 92 -13.69 -16.08 12.33
N ARG A 93 -12.38 -15.93 12.09
CA ARG A 93 -11.57 -14.75 12.47
C ARG A 93 -11.64 -14.38 13.96
N LYS A 94 -12.13 -15.30 14.80
CA LYS A 94 -12.25 -15.17 16.26
C LYS A 94 -11.85 -16.50 16.88
N CYS A 95 -10.98 -16.46 17.88
CA CYS A 95 -10.54 -17.66 18.60
C CYS A 95 -10.36 -17.38 20.09
N ARG A 96 -10.39 -18.44 20.90
CA ARG A 96 -10.17 -18.37 22.35
C ARG A 96 -8.77 -17.84 22.68
N HIS A 97 -7.76 -18.27 21.91
CA HIS A 97 -6.37 -17.88 22.10
C HIS A 97 -6.13 -16.36 22.08
N ILE A 98 -6.69 -15.65 21.09
CA ILE A 98 -6.57 -14.18 21.02
C ILE A 98 -7.26 -13.54 22.23
N LYS A 99 -8.40 -14.09 22.66
CA LYS A 99 -9.15 -13.57 23.81
C LYS A 99 -8.35 -13.71 25.11
N GLU A 100 -7.77 -14.89 25.35
CA GLU A 100 -6.92 -15.16 26.51
C GLU A 100 -5.70 -14.23 26.59
N ILE A 101 -5.02 -14.02 25.45
CA ILE A 101 -3.87 -13.12 25.39
C ILE A 101 -4.29 -11.66 25.62
N LYS A 102 -5.42 -11.21 25.04
CA LYS A 102 -5.96 -9.86 25.29
C LYS A 102 -6.33 -9.63 26.75
N GLU A 103 -6.84 -10.64 27.43
CA GLU A 103 -7.15 -10.58 28.86
C GLU A 103 -5.89 -10.57 29.72
N SER A 104 -4.82 -11.24 29.29
CA SER A 104 -3.54 -11.32 30.02
C SER A 104 -2.67 -10.06 29.92
N ILE A 105 -2.88 -9.24 28.88
CA ILE A 105 -2.13 -7.98 28.64
C ILE A 105 -2.88 -6.76 29.19
N LYS A 106 -4.13 -6.94 29.64
CA LYS A 106 -4.97 -5.89 30.20
C LYS A 106 -4.51 -5.53 31.61
#